data_AF-A0A3C0ZZB7-F1
#
_entry.id   AF-A0A3C0ZZB7-F1
#
_cell.length_a   1.000
_cell.length_b   1.000
_cell.length_c   1.000
_cell.angle_alpha   90.00
_cell.angle_beta   90.00
_cell.angle_gamma   90.00
#
_symmetry.space_group_name_H-M   'P 1'
#
loop_
_entity.id
_entity.type
_entity.pdbx_description
1 polymer ?
#
loop_
_entity_poly.entity_id
_entity_poly.type
_entity_poly.pdbx_seq_one_letter_code
_entity_poly.pdbx_strand_id
1 'polypeptide(L)'
;MPNQPLSTIGLVMPRDFAVEPYEAIRSRVVAKKDAYPHSWAQYAGAWNAVAYRFLSCADHDRAFIESIKRAGNAPPQPERYRQERELFGFFVTGLAAIESLCYGLFAIGSMLDAQNFPISTPRDMRSISPEKTAKQFAAAFPKEGITAALQQMRSAQDFRDWKEIRNLLAHRSAPGRAFHLGGPHHGEALWVKGIQIDKNTTASRREWLAKTIRALLNAADDFTDSSL
;
A
#
# COMPACT_ATOMS: atom_id res chain seq x y z
N MET A 1 -17.62 -10.27 -12.84
CA MET A 1 -16.76 -10.56 -14.01
C MET A 1 -15.30 -10.46 -13.57
N PRO A 2 -14.33 -11.17 -14.20
CA PRO A 2 -12.91 -10.90 -13.95
C PRO A 2 -12.57 -9.47 -14.40
N ASN A 3 -11.69 -8.79 -13.67
CA ASN A 3 -11.21 -7.46 -14.05
C ASN A 3 -10.44 -7.56 -15.37
N GLN A 4 -10.58 -6.55 -16.23
CA GLN A 4 -9.72 -6.42 -17.42
C GLN A 4 -8.24 -6.24 -17.00
N PRO A 5 -7.27 -6.74 -17.78
CA PRO A 5 -5.85 -6.51 -17.51
C PRO A 5 -5.51 -5.01 -17.55
N LEU A 6 -4.60 -4.58 -16.66
CA LEU A 6 -4.10 -3.20 -16.67
C LEU A 6 -3.37 -2.90 -17.97
N SER A 7 -3.61 -1.72 -18.54
CA SER A 7 -3.03 -1.28 -19.81
C SER A 7 -1.53 -0.98 -19.72
N THR A 8 -1.01 -0.75 -18.51
CA THR A 8 0.41 -0.46 -18.25
C THR A 8 1.29 -1.70 -18.32
N ILE A 9 0.85 -2.79 -17.68
CA ILE A 9 1.69 -3.94 -17.35
C ILE A 9 1.01 -5.30 -17.58
N GLY A 10 -0.23 -5.32 -18.09
CA GLY A 10 -0.95 -6.55 -18.45
C GLY A 10 -1.41 -7.41 -17.28
N LEU A 11 -1.33 -6.91 -16.03
CA LEU A 11 -1.73 -7.67 -14.85
C LEU A 11 -3.25 -7.63 -14.65
N VAL A 12 -3.83 -8.78 -14.30
CA VAL A 12 -5.21 -8.87 -13.84
C VAL A 12 -5.24 -8.61 -12.34
N MET A 13 -5.89 -7.52 -11.94
CA MET A 13 -5.92 -7.10 -10.54
C MET A 13 -7.01 -7.82 -9.73
N PRO A 14 -6.81 -8.01 -8.41
CA PRO A 14 -7.86 -8.49 -7.51
C PRO A 14 -9.10 -7.60 -7.60
N ARG A 15 -10.29 -8.18 -7.36
CA ARG A 15 -11.58 -7.48 -7.52
C ARG A 15 -11.73 -6.23 -6.66
N ASP A 16 -10.99 -6.16 -5.56
CA ASP A 16 -11.04 -5.03 -4.63
C ASP A 16 -10.07 -3.90 -4.97
N PHE A 17 -9.22 -4.07 -6.00
CA PHE A 17 -8.42 -2.99 -6.58
C PHE A 17 -9.28 -2.10 -7.47
N ALA A 18 -9.12 -0.78 -7.35
CA ALA A 18 -9.88 0.20 -8.12
C ALA A 18 -9.23 0.41 -9.51
N VAL A 19 -9.51 -0.49 -10.45
CA VAL A 19 -8.93 -0.49 -11.80
C VAL A 19 -9.30 0.76 -12.58
N GLU A 20 -10.58 1.13 -12.59
CA GLU A 20 -11.09 2.27 -13.38
C GLU A 20 -10.36 3.60 -13.06
N PRO A 21 -10.31 4.08 -11.80
CA PRO A 21 -9.59 5.33 -11.50
C PRO A 21 -8.08 5.19 -11.71
N TYR A 22 -7.49 4.01 -11.48
CA TYR A 22 -6.07 3.78 -11.76
C TYR A 22 -5.73 3.99 -13.24
N GLU A 23 -6.57 3.51 -14.14
CA GLU A 23 -6.42 3.64 -15.59
C GLU A 23 -6.73 5.07 -16.07
N ALA A 24 -7.78 5.70 -15.53
CA ALA A 24 -8.17 7.06 -15.88
C ALA A 24 -7.04 8.07 -15.57
N ILE A 25 -6.50 8.05 -14.35
CA ILE A 25 -5.34 8.88 -13.95
C ILE A 25 -4.17 8.64 -14.89
N ARG A 26 -3.85 7.37 -15.17
CA ARG A 26 -2.73 6.99 -16.03
C ARG A 26 -2.90 7.54 -17.45
N SER A 27 -4.10 7.48 -18.01
CA SER A 27 -4.40 8.05 -19.32
C SER A 27 -4.11 9.56 -19.36
N ARG A 28 -4.62 10.33 -18.37
CA ARG A 28 -4.38 11.79 -18.28
C ARG A 28 -2.90 12.12 -18.11
N VAL A 29 -2.20 11.42 -17.22
CA VAL A 29 -0.78 11.71 -16.92
C VAL A 29 0.14 11.33 -18.07
N VAL A 30 -0.15 10.25 -18.81
CA VAL A 30 0.64 9.86 -20.01
C VAL A 30 0.57 10.93 -21.11
N ALA A 31 -0.57 11.62 -21.25
CA ALA A 31 -0.69 12.73 -22.21
C ALA A 31 0.24 13.91 -21.89
N LYS A 32 0.78 13.99 -20.66
CA LYS A 32 1.68 15.05 -20.19
C LYS A 32 3.17 14.66 -20.25
N LYS A 33 3.51 13.47 -20.76
CA LYS A 33 4.88 12.93 -20.72
C LYS A 33 5.93 13.85 -21.35
N ASP A 34 5.60 14.49 -22.47
CA ASP A 34 6.56 15.29 -23.24
C ASP A 34 6.73 16.68 -22.62
N ALA A 35 5.70 17.20 -21.95
CA ALA A 35 5.75 18.46 -21.23
C ALA A 35 6.53 18.35 -19.90
N TYR A 36 6.47 17.18 -19.24
CA TYR A 36 7.10 16.95 -17.93
C TYR A 36 7.90 15.65 -17.88
N PRO A 37 8.95 15.47 -18.70
CA PRO A 37 9.63 14.19 -18.88
C PRO A 37 10.24 13.63 -17.59
N HIS A 38 10.78 14.49 -16.72
CA HIS A 38 11.38 14.08 -15.45
C HIS A 38 10.31 13.58 -14.46
N SER A 39 9.26 14.37 -14.21
CA SER A 39 8.16 13.98 -13.33
C SER A 39 7.40 12.78 -13.86
N TRP A 40 7.24 12.68 -15.19
CA TRP A 40 6.58 11.54 -15.83
C TRP A 40 7.36 10.24 -15.64
N ALA A 41 8.69 10.25 -15.78
CA ALA A 41 9.50 9.05 -15.57
C ALA A 41 9.36 8.52 -14.13
N GLN A 42 9.35 9.42 -13.15
CA GLN A 42 9.13 9.09 -11.75
C GLN A 42 7.73 8.55 -11.48
N TYR A 43 6.72 9.18 -12.08
CA TYR A 43 5.34 8.72 -12.03
C TYR A 43 5.19 7.30 -12.62
N ALA A 44 5.70 7.05 -13.82
CA ALA A 44 5.49 5.79 -14.54
C ALA A 44 6.01 4.58 -13.76
N GLY A 45 7.20 4.69 -13.17
CA GLY A 45 7.76 3.65 -12.32
C GLY A 45 6.94 3.43 -11.04
N ALA A 46 6.54 4.51 -10.37
CA ALA A 46 5.75 4.44 -9.15
C ALA A 46 4.34 3.87 -9.39
N TRP A 47 3.69 4.25 -10.49
CA TRP A 47 2.35 3.80 -10.83
C TRP A 47 2.31 2.30 -11.11
N ASN A 48 3.31 1.76 -11.81
CA ASN A 48 3.47 0.32 -11.98
C ASN A 48 3.70 -0.38 -10.63
N ALA A 49 4.52 0.22 -9.75
CA ALA A 49 4.82 -0.33 -8.44
C ALA A 49 3.58 -0.45 -7.55
N VAL A 50 2.60 0.46 -7.65
CA VAL A 50 1.30 0.35 -6.94
C VAL A 50 0.64 -1.00 -7.26
N ALA A 51 0.50 -1.32 -8.56
CA ALA A 51 -0.17 -2.53 -9.00
C ALA A 51 0.60 -3.80 -8.59
N TYR A 52 1.92 -3.85 -8.85
CA TYR A 52 2.75 -5.00 -8.45
C TYR A 52 2.68 -5.29 -6.95
N ARG A 53 2.81 -4.25 -6.13
CA ARG A 53 2.87 -4.39 -4.67
C ARG A 53 1.50 -4.72 -4.08
N PHE A 54 0.43 -4.16 -4.62
CA PHE A 54 -0.93 -4.50 -4.21
C PHE A 54 -1.28 -5.95 -4.53
N LEU A 55 -0.94 -6.41 -5.74
CA LEU A 55 -1.16 -7.81 -6.15
C LEU A 55 -0.34 -8.77 -5.27
N SER A 56 0.95 -8.47 -5.06
CA SER A 56 1.81 -9.27 -4.18
C SER A 56 1.27 -9.35 -2.75
N CYS A 57 0.72 -8.25 -2.21
CA CYS A 57 0.08 -8.24 -0.90
C CYS A 57 -1.14 -9.17 -0.85
N ALA A 58 -1.98 -9.16 -1.90
CA ALA A 58 -3.12 -10.07 -2.01
C ALA A 58 -2.70 -11.55 -2.12
N ASP A 59 -1.60 -11.84 -2.81
CA ASP A 59 -1.06 -13.19 -2.91
C ASP A 59 -0.53 -13.70 -1.57
N HIS A 60 0.19 -12.85 -0.82
CA HIS A 60 0.65 -13.18 0.53
C HIS A 60 -0.50 -13.38 1.53
N ASP A 61 -1.54 -12.54 1.47
CA ASP A 61 -2.77 -12.73 2.26
C ASP A 61 -3.40 -14.10 2.00
N ARG A 62 -3.61 -14.43 0.73
CA ARG A 62 -4.18 -15.72 0.32
C ARG A 62 -3.31 -16.89 0.77
N ALA A 63 -2.00 -16.82 0.53
CA ALA A 63 -1.06 -17.90 0.89
C ALA A 63 -1.00 -18.11 2.41
N PHE A 64 -1.02 -17.02 3.20
CA PHE A 64 -1.07 -17.09 4.65
C PHE A 64 -2.36 -17.73 5.15
N ILE A 65 -3.52 -17.28 4.65
CA ILE A 65 -4.83 -17.82 5.02
C ILE A 65 -4.92 -19.31 4.71
N GLU A 66 -4.43 -19.75 3.55
CA GLU A 66 -4.42 -21.17 3.18
C GLU A 66 -3.49 -21.99 4.09
N SER A 67 -2.32 -21.45 4.47
CA SER A 67 -1.46 -22.10 5.45
C SER A 67 -2.12 -22.22 6.82
N ILE A 68 -2.80 -21.18 7.30
CA ILE A 68 -3.55 -21.20 8.57
C ILE A 68 -4.67 -22.23 8.53
N LYS A 69 -5.44 -22.31 7.44
CA LYS A 69 -6.51 -23.32 7.29
C LYS A 69 -5.96 -24.74 7.31
N ARG A 70 -4.82 -24.98 6.65
CA ARG A 70 -4.22 -26.30 6.53
C ARG A 70 -3.51 -26.77 7.80
N ALA A 71 -2.76 -25.88 8.44
CA ALA A 71 -1.78 -26.26 9.47
C ALA A 71 -2.00 -25.56 10.82
N GLY A 72 -3.02 -24.70 10.93
CA GLY A 72 -3.33 -23.97 12.15
C GLY A 72 -2.36 -22.83 12.44
N ASN A 73 -2.53 -22.25 13.63
CA ASN A 73 -1.78 -21.08 14.12
C ASN A 73 -0.48 -21.44 14.87
N ALA A 74 -0.26 -22.73 15.15
CA ALA A 74 0.90 -23.24 15.89
C ALA A 74 1.60 -24.42 15.18
N PRO A 75 1.89 -24.33 13.87
CA PRO A 75 2.45 -25.47 13.15
C PRO A 75 3.94 -25.72 13.50
N PRO A 76 4.49 -26.89 13.10
CA PRO A 76 5.92 -27.17 13.15
C PRO A 76 6.76 -26.16 12.36
N GLN A 77 8.05 -26.08 12.66
CA GLN A 77 8.95 -25.03 12.15
C GLN A 77 8.96 -24.85 10.62
N PRO A 78 8.98 -25.90 9.78
CA PRO A 78 9.00 -25.71 8.32
C PRO A 78 7.77 -24.96 7.80
N GLU A 79 6.60 -25.23 8.37
CA GLU A 79 5.35 -24.57 7.99
C GLU A 79 5.23 -23.20 8.67
N ARG A 80 5.72 -23.08 9.91
CA ARG A 80 5.81 -21.78 10.60
C ARG A 80 6.67 -20.79 9.80
N TYR A 81 7.82 -21.23 9.27
CA TYR A 81 8.64 -20.41 8.38
C TYR A 81 7.86 -19.89 7.17
N ARG A 82 7.02 -20.73 6.55
CA ARG A 82 6.16 -20.29 5.43
C ARG A 82 5.18 -19.22 5.90
N GLN A 83 4.52 -19.42 7.03
CA GLN A 83 3.61 -18.42 7.60
C GLN A 83 4.32 -17.09 7.90
N GLU A 84 5.51 -17.11 8.51
CA GLU A 84 6.29 -15.89 8.79
C GLU A 84 6.76 -15.21 7.49
N ARG A 85 7.14 -15.98 6.47
CA ARG A 85 7.49 -15.45 5.14
C ARG A 85 6.30 -14.74 4.50
N GLU A 86 5.11 -15.34 4.54
CA GLU A 86 3.91 -14.70 4.00
C GLU A 86 3.51 -13.47 4.80
N LEU A 87 3.64 -13.47 6.13
CA LEU A 87 3.41 -12.28 6.95
C LEU A 87 4.41 -11.16 6.63
N PHE A 88 5.69 -11.48 6.49
CA PHE A 88 6.70 -10.51 6.07
C PHE A 88 6.35 -9.89 4.72
N GLY A 89 6.09 -10.74 3.72
CA GLY A 89 5.71 -10.32 2.37
C GLY A 89 4.45 -9.46 2.38
N PHE A 90 3.41 -9.87 3.11
CA PHE A 90 2.16 -9.13 3.28
C PHE A 90 2.41 -7.71 3.81
N PHE A 91 3.09 -7.59 4.96
CA PHE A 91 3.33 -6.29 5.60
C PHE A 91 4.23 -5.36 4.79
N VAL A 92 5.26 -5.92 4.14
CA VAL A 92 6.18 -5.14 3.30
C VAL A 92 5.48 -4.65 2.04
N THR A 93 4.82 -5.53 1.30
CA THR A 93 4.22 -5.19 0.01
C THR A 93 2.98 -4.30 0.16
N GLY A 94 2.16 -4.52 1.19
CA GLY A 94 0.99 -3.67 1.45
C GLY A 94 1.36 -2.22 1.77
N LEU A 95 2.31 -1.99 2.68
CA LEU A 95 2.79 -0.63 2.95
C LEU A 95 3.50 -0.02 1.74
N ALA A 96 4.31 -0.82 1.03
CA ALA A 96 5.02 -0.35 -0.15
C ALA A 96 4.08 0.06 -1.30
N ALA A 97 2.86 -0.49 -1.37
CA ALA A 97 1.83 -0.04 -2.31
C ALA A 97 1.35 1.39 -1.99
N ILE A 98 1.11 1.70 -0.70
CA ILE A 98 0.76 3.05 -0.24
C ILE A 98 1.91 4.03 -0.52
N GLU A 99 3.14 3.64 -0.19
CA GLU A 99 4.33 4.48 -0.43
C GLU A 99 4.51 4.77 -1.93
N SER A 100 4.27 3.78 -2.81
CA SER A 100 4.32 4.00 -4.28
C SER A 100 3.23 4.93 -4.76
N LEU A 101 2.01 4.78 -4.23
CA LEU A 101 0.89 5.64 -4.61
C LEU A 101 1.17 7.08 -4.22
N CYS A 102 1.63 7.32 -2.99
CA CYS A 102 2.03 8.65 -2.53
C CYS A 102 3.17 9.22 -3.37
N TYR A 103 4.15 8.41 -3.75
CA TYR A 103 5.24 8.84 -4.63
C TYR A 103 4.74 9.23 -6.03
N GLY A 104 3.85 8.44 -6.63
CA GLY A 104 3.21 8.76 -7.91
C GLY A 104 2.37 10.04 -7.84
N LEU A 105 1.61 10.23 -6.76
CA LEU A 105 0.87 11.47 -6.51
C LEU A 105 1.79 12.67 -6.33
N PHE A 106 2.94 12.49 -5.67
CA PHE A 106 3.95 13.54 -5.54
C PHE A 106 4.50 13.95 -6.92
N ALA A 107 4.72 12.98 -7.81
CA ALA A 107 5.15 13.24 -9.18
C ALA A 107 4.07 14.00 -9.98
N ILE A 108 2.78 13.67 -9.81
CA ILE A 108 1.67 14.45 -10.37
C ILE A 108 1.67 15.88 -9.83
N GLY A 109 1.79 16.05 -8.50
CA GLY A 109 1.93 17.36 -7.87
C GLY A 109 3.10 18.16 -8.44
N SER A 110 4.21 17.51 -8.78
CA SER A 110 5.37 18.13 -9.42
C SER A 110 5.11 18.62 -10.84
N MET A 111 4.21 17.98 -11.59
CA MET A 111 3.79 18.47 -12.91
C MET A 111 2.97 19.76 -12.80
N LEU A 112 2.20 19.92 -11.72
CA LEU A 112 1.32 21.06 -11.48
C LEU A 112 2.03 22.22 -10.76
N ASP A 113 2.89 21.89 -9.79
CA ASP A 113 3.59 22.85 -8.93
C ASP A 113 4.95 22.27 -8.50
N ALA A 114 5.95 22.43 -9.38
CA ALA A 114 7.31 21.93 -9.13
C ALA A 114 8.00 22.61 -7.93
N GLN A 115 7.56 23.81 -7.52
CA GLN A 115 8.15 24.53 -6.38
C GLN A 115 7.76 23.85 -5.06
N ASN A 116 6.50 23.48 -4.92
CA ASN A 116 6.03 22.75 -3.73
C ASN A 116 6.34 21.25 -3.81
N PHE A 117 6.50 20.68 -5.01
CA PHE A 117 6.79 19.27 -5.23
C PHE A 117 8.12 19.05 -5.96
N PRO A 118 9.27 19.31 -5.31
CA PRO A 118 10.57 19.05 -5.92
C PRO A 118 10.82 17.55 -6.08
N ILE A 119 11.18 17.11 -7.28
CA ILE A 119 11.48 15.69 -7.61
C ILE A 119 12.72 15.52 -8.51
N SER A 120 13.45 16.60 -8.80
CA SER A 120 14.50 16.59 -9.83
C SER A 120 15.81 15.97 -9.37
N THR A 121 16.10 15.91 -8.07
CA THR A 121 17.38 15.39 -7.56
C THR A 121 17.22 14.07 -6.79
N PRO A 122 18.27 13.25 -6.69
CA PRO A 122 18.25 12.05 -5.83
C PRO A 122 17.91 12.34 -4.37
N ARG A 123 18.29 13.53 -3.87
CA ARG A 123 17.94 13.98 -2.51
C ARG A 123 16.43 14.21 -2.39
N ASP A 124 15.85 14.89 -3.39
CA ASP A 124 14.41 15.14 -3.42
C ASP A 124 13.64 13.83 -3.43
N MET A 125 14.00 12.93 -4.37
CA MET A 125 13.37 11.62 -4.53
C MET A 125 13.39 10.79 -3.26
N ARG A 126 14.54 10.73 -2.54
CA ARG A 126 14.66 9.97 -1.29
C ARG A 126 13.84 10.52 -0.13
N SER A 127 13.51 11.81 -0.18
CA SER A 127 12.74 12.47 0.89
C SER A 127 11.23 12.31 0.74
N ILE A 128 10.75 11.77 -0.39
CA ILE A 128 9.32 11.57 -0.64
C ILE A 128 8.83 10.41 0.23
N SER A 129 7.83 10.70 1.06
CA SER A 129 7.13 9.75 1.93
C SER A 129 5.63 10.05 1.91
N PRO A 130 4.77 9.13 2.42
CA PRO A 130 3.36 9.43 2.61
C PRO A 130 3.11 10.70 3.43
N GLU A 131 3.89 10.94 4.48
CA GLU A 131 3.77 12.13 5.33
C GLU A 131 4.16 13.40 4.58
N LYS A 132 5.27 13.38 3.83
CA LYS A 132 5.70 14.53 3.03
C LYS A 132 4.68 14.83 1.93
N THR A 133 4.16 13.79 1.27
CA THR A 133 3.14 13.92 0.22
C THR A 133 1.89 14.59 0.78
N ALA A 134 1.34 14.06 1.87
CA ALA A 134 0.17 14.66 2.54
C ALA A 134 0.41 16.12 2.97
N LYS A 135 1.61 16.43 3.45
CA LYS A 135 1.99 17.80 3.81
C LYS A 135 2.02 18.75 2.60
N GLN A 136 2.63 18.34 1.49
CA GLN A 136 2.73 19.20 0.31
C GLN A 136 1.38 19.39 -0.38
N PHE A 137 0.54 18.35 -0.45
CA PHE A 137 -0.84 18.50 -0.93
C PHE A 137 -1.66 19.45 -0.05
N ALA A 138 -1.50 19.39 1.28
CA ALA A 138 -2.15 20.33 2.18
C ALA A 138 -1.68 21.78 2.01
N ALA A 139 -0.42 22.00 1.59
CA ALA A 139 0.12 23.33 1.36
C ALA A 139 -0.31 23.90 -0.01
N ALA A 140 -0.20 23.11 -1.08
CA ALA A 140 -0.45 23.55 -2.45
C ALA A 140 -1.93 23.45 -2.87
N PHE A 141 -2.65 22.45 -2.38
CA PHE A 141 -4.00 22.08 -2.80
C PHE A 141 -4.95 21.87 -1.60
N PRO A 142 -5.09 22.84 -0.68
CA PRO A 142 -5.76 22.63 0.61
C PRO A 142 -7.26 22.29 0.50
N LYS A 143 -7.92 22.66 -0.59
CA LYS A 143 -9.36 22.47 -0.80
C LYS A 143 -9.71 21.21 -1.61
N GLU A 144 -8.71 20.52 -2.13
CA GLU A 144 -8.91 19.35 -3.00
C GLU A 144 -9.24 18.10 -2.19
N GLY A 145 -10.10 17.24 -2.75
CA GLY A 145 -10.51 15.99 -2.10
C GLY A 145 -9.32 15.06 -1.81
N ILE A 146 -8.31 15.05 -2.68
CA ILE A 146 -7.08 14.27 -2.50
C ILE A 146 -6.32 14.66 -1.23
N THR A 147 -6.34 15.94 -0.85
CA THR A 147 -5.72 16.42 0.39
C THR A 147 -6.40 15.83 1.61
N ALA A 148 -7.73 15.83 1.64
CA ALA A 148 -8.50 15.22 2.73
C ALA A 148 -8.25 13.71 2.82
N ALA A 149 -8.24 13.01 1.68
CA ALA A 149 -7.98 11.57 1.61
C ALA A 149 -6.57 11.20 2.12
N LEU A 150 -5.54 11.96 1.74
CA LEU A 150 -4.17 11.78 2.22
C LEU A 150 -4.05 12.01 3.74
N GLN A 151 -4.73 13.03 4.28
CA GLN A 151 -4.73 13.29 5.72
C GLN A 151 -5.46 12.19 6.50
N GLN A 152 -6.59 11.69 5.97
CA GLN A 152 -7.33 10.59 6.58
C GLN A 152 -6.50 9.30 6.61
N MET A 153 -5.81 8.97 5.51
CA MET A 153 -4.90 7.82 5.48
C MET A 153 -3.76 7.96 6.49
N ARG A 154 -3.16 9.16 6.60
CA ARG A 154 -2.07 9.43 7.56
C ARG A 154 -2.53 9.34 9.02
N SER A 155 -3.77 9.72 9.31
CA SER A 155 -4.33 9.73 10.67
C SER A 155 -4.88 8.38 11.11
N ALA A 156 -5.09 7.43 10.18
CA ALA A 156 -5.58 6.10 10.48
C ALA A 156 -4.63 5.31 11.39
N GLN A 157 -5.20 4.59 12.37
CA GLN A 157 -4.43 3.72 13.25
C GLN A 157 -3.79 2.56 12.47
N ASP A 158 -4.54 1.98 11.54
CA ASP A 158 -4.05 0.91 10.67
C ASP A 158 -2.77 1.32 9.92
N PHE A 159 -2.71 2.53 9.35
CA PHE A 159 -1.50 3.00 8.67
C PHE A 159 -0.28 3.05 9.60
N ARG A 160 -0.47 3.51 10.84
CA ARG A 160 0.58 3.50 11.86
C ARG A 160 1.01 2.08 12.21
N ASP A 161 0.07 1.16 12.38
CA ASP A 161 0.36 -0.24 12.68
C ASP A 161 1.11 -0.93 11.52
N TRP A 162 0.71 -0.68 10.27
CA TRP A 162 1.43 -1.16 9.08
C TRP A 162 2.89 -0.70 9.07
N LYS A 163 3.15 0.58 9.32
CA LYS A 163 4.52 1.13 9.41
C LYS A 163 5.32 0.49 10.53
N GLU A 164 4.74 0.37 11.72
CA GLU A 164 5.43 -0.17 12.87
C GLU A 164 5.76 -1.65 12.70
N ILE A 165 4.80 -2.44 12.24
CA ILE A 165 4.99 -3.88 12.00
C ILE A 165 6.02 -4.07 10.88
N ARG A 166 5.92 -3.36 9.75
CA ARG A 166 6.93 -3.45 8.69
C ARG A 166 8.32 -3.12 9.21
N ASN A 167 8.47 -2.05 10.00
CA ASN A 167 9.77 -1.65 10.55
C ASN A 167 10.33 -2.69 11.54
N LEU A 168 9.46 -3.30 12.35
CA LEU A 168 9.83 -4.41 13.23
C LEU A 168 10.38 -5.58 12.41
N LEU A 169 9.60 -6.04 11.43
CA LEU A 169 9.93 -7.20 10.59
C LEU A 169 11.17 -6.98 9.72
N ALA A 170 11.32 -5.80 9.12
CA ALA A 170 12.38 -5.52 8.16
C ALA A 170 13.73 -5.17 8.81
N HIS A 171 13.73 -4.60 10.02
CA HIS A 171 14.94 -4.02 10.60
C HIS A 171 15.28 -4.51 12.00
N ARG A 172 14.32 -5.02 12.77
CA ARG A 172 14.51 -5.24 14.20
C ARG A 172 14.52 -6.70 14.60
N SER A 173 13.55 -7.50 14.13
CA SER A 173 13.44 -8.89 14.55
C SER A 173 12.51 -9.71 13.67
N ALA A 174 12.67 -11.04 13.74
CA ALA A 174 11.64 -12.02 13.41
C ALA A 174 10.85 -12.34 14.71
N PRO A 175 9.64 -11.82 14.90
CA PRO A 175 8.91 -11.94 16.16
C PRO A 175 8.50 -13.40 16.42
N GLY A 176 8.73 -13.86 17.64
CA GLY A 176 8.20 -15.15 18.10
C GLY A 176 6.68 -15.12 18.25
N ARG A 177 6.09 -16.31 18.41
CA ARG A 177 4.67 -16.47 18.76
C ARG A 177 4.54 -16.92 20.21
N ALA A 178 3.60 -16.32 20.94
CA ALA A 178 3.24 -16.72 22.30
C ALA A 178 2.02 -17.64 22.23
N PHE A 179 2.16 -18.88 22.72
CA PHE A 179 1.10 -19.89 22.72
C PHE A 179 0.47 -19.99 24.11
N HIS A 180 -0.85 -19.93 24.18
CA HIS A 180 -1.59 -20.07 25.44
C HIS A 180 -2.05 -21.51 25.66
N LEU A 181 -1.55 -22.12 26.72
CA LEU A 181 -1.92 -23.47 27.16
C LEU A 181 -2.83 -23.37 28.40
N GLY A 182 -4.14 -23.47 28.17
CA GLY A 182 -5.16 -23.52 29.21
C GLY A 182 -5.84 -22.16 29.45
N GLY A 183 -6.88 -22.17 30.28
CA GLY A 183 -7.67 -20.96 30.57
C GLY A 183 -8.50 -20.45 29.38
N PRO A 184 -9.05 -19.23 29.47
CA PRO A 184 -9.95 -18.66 28.47
C PRO A 184 -9.35 -18.50 27.05
N HIS A 185 -8.02 -18.42 26.95
CA HIS A 185 -7.28 -18.22 25.71
C HIS A 185 -6.62 -19.51 25.18
N HIS A 186 -7.03 -20.68 25.68
CA HIS A 186 -6.45 -21.96 25.27
C HIS A 186 -6.50 -22.14 23.74
N GLY A 187 -5.34 -22.39 23.12
CA GLY A 187 -5.21 -22.57 21.67
C GLY A 187 -4.97 -21.28 20.89
N GLU A 188 -4.93 -20.12 21.54
CA GLU A 188 -4.54 -18.88 20.90
C GLU A 188 -3.01 -18.78 20.73
N ALA A 189 -2.61 -18.38 19.53
CA ALA A 189 -1.25 -17.95 19.24
C ALA A 189 -1.26 -16.43 19.05
N LEU A 190 -0.59 -15.70 19.92
CA LEU A 190 -0.38 -14.26 19.77
C LEU A 190 0.96 -13.98 19.10
N TRP A 191 0.96 -12.93 18.31
CA TRP A 191 2.11 -12.40 17.59
C TRP A 191 2.28 -10.92 17.95
N VAL A 192 3.09 -10.22 17.15
CA VAL A 192 3.42 -8.80 17.29
C VAL A 192 2.27 -7.98 17.90
N LYS A 193 2.57 -7.27 19.00
CA LYS A 193 1.60 -6.39 19.69
C LYS A 193 0.31 -7.08 20.13
N GLY A 194 0.36 -8.38 20.43
CA GLY A 194 -0.82 -9.14 20.87
C GLY A 194 -1.78 -9.47 19.73
N ILE A 195 -1.35 -9.34 18.47
CA ILE A 195 -2.18 -9.73 17.32
C ILE A 195 -2.37 -11.25 17.35
N GLN A 196 -3.62 -11.69 17.42
CA GLN A 196 -3.94 -13.10 17.28
C GLN A 196 -3.59 -13.60 15.87
N ILE A 197 -2.91 -14.73 15.79
CA ILE A 197 -2.61 -15.44 14.55
C ILE A 197 -3.80 -16.32 14.19
N ASP A 198 -4.53 -15.88 13.17
CA ASP A 198 -5.68 -16.54 12.59
C ASP A 198 -5.85 -16.08 11.13
N LYS A 199 -6.95 -16.49 10.49
CA LYS A 199 -7.27 -16.06 9.12
C LYS A 199 -7.51 -14.54 9.00
N ASN A 200 -7.85 -13.86 10.09
CA ASN A 200 -8.18 -12.44 10.10
C ASN A 200 -6.94 -11.55 10.31
N THR A 201 -5.80 -12.13 10.71
CA THR A 201 -4.52 -11.42 10.88
C THR A 201 -4.21 -10.58 9.64
N THR A 202 -4.31 -11.18 8.45
CA THR A 202 -4.06 -10.49 7.17
C THR A 202 -5.35 -9.99 6.52
N ALA A 203 -6.45 -10.76 6.56
CA ALA A 203 -7.68 -10.42 5.83
C ALA A 203 -8.26 -9.04 6.20
N SER A 204 -8.36 -8.73 7.49
CA SER A 204 -8.89 -7.44 7.98
C SER A 204 -8.03 -6.25 7.53
N ARG A 205 -6.70 -6.42 7.60
CA ARG A 205 -5.72 -5.42 7.18
C ARG A 205 -5.69 -5.26 5.67
N ARG A 206 -5.94 -6.34 4.93
CA ARG A 206 -6.03 -6.34 3.48
C ARG A 206 -7.27 -5.61 3.01
N GLU A 207 -8.39 -5.78 3.71
CA GLU A 207 -9.63 -5.03 3.46
C GLU A 207 -9.41 -3.52 3.69
N TRP A 208 -8.78 -3.14 4.81
CA TRP A 208 -8.41 -1.75 5.06
C TRP A 208 -7.54 -1.18 3.94
N LEU A 209 -6.48 -1.89 3.55
CA LEU A 209 -5.57 -1.47 2.48
C LEU A 209 -6.31 -1.22 1.16
N ALA A 210 -7.22 -2.12 0.76
CA ALA A 210 -8.04 -1.93 -0.44
C ALA A 210 -8.92 -0.69 -0.36
N LYS A 211 -9.60 -0.47 0.78
CA LYS A 211 -10.46 0.70 0.98
C LYS A 211 -9.63 2.00 0.92
N THR A 212 -8.47 2.03 1.56
CA THR A 212 -7.58 3.18 1.57
C THR A 212 -7.03 3.50 0.18
N ILE A 213 -6.51 2.49 -0.55
CA ILE A 213 -6.01 2.70 -1.92
C ILE A 213 -7.13 3.13 -2.86
N ARG A 214 -8.32 2.55 -2.75
CA ARG A 214 -9.50 2.97 -3.53
C ARG A 214 -9.87 4.43 -3.25
N ALA A 215 -9.94 4.83 -1.99
CA ALA A 215 -10.28 6.20 -1.62
C ALA A 215 -9.26 7.21 -2.17
N LEU A 216 -7.97 6.88 -2.09
CA LEU A 216 -6.90 7.71 -2.64
C LEU A 216 -6.94 7.76 -4.18
N LEU A 217 -7.18 6.63 -4.85
CA LEU A 217 -7.32 6.58 -6.31
C LEU A 217 -8.52 7.38 -6.79
N ASN A 218 -9.69 7.23 -6.16
CA ASN A 218 -10.88 8.01 -6.54
C ASN A 218 -10.63 9.52 -6.35
N ALA A 219 -10.08 9.92 -5.20
CA ALA A 219 -9.81 11.33 -4.95
C ALA A 219 -8.72 11.91 -5.89
N ALA A 220 -7.76 11.08 -6.30
CA ALA A 220 -6.75 11.46 -7.28
C ALA A 220 -7.30 11.52 -8.71
N ASP A 221 -8.28 10.67 -9.01
CA ASP A 221 -8.99 10.68 -10.28
C ASP A 221 -9.74 12.00 -10.45
N ASP A 222 -10.57 12.38 -9.48
CA ASP A 222 -11.26 13.67 -9.44
C ASP A 222 -10.29 14.85 -9.54
N PHE A 223 -9.19 14.81 -8.76
CA PHE A 223 -8.18 15.88 -8.76
C PHE A 223 -7.47 16.02 -10.11
N THR A 224 -7.12 14.91 -10.76
CA THR A 224 -6.44 14.98 -12.05
C THR A 224 -7.39 15.30 -13.20
N ASP A 225 -8.68 15.02 -13.08
CA ASP A 225 -9.70 15.41 -14.06
C ASP A 225 -9.87 16.94 -14.14
N SER A 226 -9.78 17.62 -12.99
CA SER A 226 -9.89 19.08 -12.92
C SER A 226 -8.57 19.81 -13.19
N SER A 227 -7.42 19.15 -13.02
CA SER A 227 -6.11 19.81 -12.95
C SER A 227 -5.16 19.50 -14.13
N LEU A 228 -5.34 18.39 -14.86
CA LEU A 228 -4.47 17.99 -15.97
C LEU A 228 -5.20 18.05 -17.31
#